data_AF-A0A2M7AZ04-F1
#
_entry.id   AF-A0A2M7AZ04-F1
#
_cell.length_a   1.000
_cell.length_b   1.000
_cell.length_c   1.000
_cell.angle_alpha   90.00
_cell.angle_beta   90.00
_cell.angle_gamma   90.00
#
_symmetry.space_group_name_H-M   'P 1'
#
loop_
_entity.id
_entity.type
_entity.pdbx_description
1 polymer ?
#
loop_
_entity_poly.entity_id
_entity_poly.type
_entity_poly.pdbx_seq_one_letter_code
_entity_poly.pdbx_strand_id
1 'polypeptide(L)'
;MRDFLFYIVITPYSKVNYAASSVGNLGGNIKEMVNSHQEVLELKNQNQKLLHDLVKLKTLEIENRRLSELLGYKRNINRKTVIARIIAKPPQQYYKSLIIDKGLEDGLSDNRAVFGFYKGKFGVVGQ
;
A
#
# COMPACT_ATOMS: atom_id res chain seq x y z
N MET A 1 -32.21 63.87 41.59
CA MET A 1 -32.35 63.39 40.20
C MET A 1 -31.02 63.13 39.48
N ARG A 2 -29.85 63.25 40.13
CA ARG A 2 -28.55 63.00 39.48
C ARG A 2 -28.03 61.56 39.68
N ASP A 3 -28.61 60.83 40.62
CA ASP A 3 -28.13 59.48 41.02
C ASP A 3 -28.77 58.34 40.21
N PHE A 4 -29.88 58.62 39.50
CA PHE A 4 -30.58 57.63 38.67
C PHE A 4 -29.92 57.45 37.29
N LEU A 5 -29.23 58.48 36.79
CA LEU A 5 -28.54 58.45 35.49
C LEU A 5 -27.26 57.62 35.52
N PHE A 6 -26.62 57.47 36.67
CA PHE A 6 -25.44 56.59 36.82
C PHE A 6 -25.78 55.10 36.76
N TYR A 7 -27.01 54.72 37.12
CA TYR A 7 -27.44 53.33 37.16
C TYR A 7 -27.67 52.72 35.77
N ILE A 8 -27.94 53.55 34.75
CA ILE A 8 -28.11 53.10 33.36
C ILE A 8 -26.75 52.93 32.65
N VAL A 9 -25.72 53.67 33.06
CA VAL A 9 -24.41 53.69 32.38
C VAL A 9 -23.47 52.58 32.86
N ILE A 10 -23.73 51.99 34.04
CA ILE A 10 -22.96 50.87 34.56
C ILE A 10 -23.79 49.60 34.43
N THR A 11 -24.06 49.18 33.18
CA THR A 11 -24.29 47.77 32.91
C THR A 11 -23.09 47.02 33.48
N PRO A 12 -23.26 46.05 34.41
CA PRO A 12 -22.13 45.29 34.91
C PRO A 12 -21.52 44.56 33.71
N TYR A 13 -20.29 44.94 33.36
CA TYR A 13 -19.48 44.32 32.32
C TYR A 13 -19.33 42.79 32.51
N SER A 14 -19.74 42.26 33.66
CA SER A 14 -19.81 40.83 33.95
C SER A 14 -21.05 40.09 33.39
N LYS A 15 -22.05 40.76 32.80
CA LYS A 15 -23.24 40.09 32.24
C LYS A 15 -23.25 39.95 30.71
N VAL A 16 -22.37 40.66 29.99
CA VAL A 16 -22.22 40.50 28.53
C VAL A 16 -21.58 39.16 28.17
N ASN A 17 -20.77 38.60 29.07
CA ASN A 17 -20.12 37.29 28.88
C ASN A 17 -21.08 36.10 28.87
N TYR A 18 -22.27 36.22 29.48
CA TYR A 18 -23.27 35.13 29.50
C TYR A 18 -24.18 35.10 28.25
N ALA A 19 -24.35 36.24 27.58
CA ALA A 19 -25.12 36.30 26.33
C ALA A 19 -24.29 35.93 25.10
N ALA A 20 -22.98 36.26 25.11
CA ALA A 20 -22.06 35.91 24.04
C ALA A 20 -21.76 34.39 23.96
N SER A 21 -21.87 33.66 25.07
CA SER A 21 -21.61 32.22 25.14
C SER A 21 -22.74 31.34 24.58
N SER A 22 -23.96 31.86 24.42
CA SER A 22 -25.11 31.08 23.90
C SER A 22 -25.18 31.03 22.37
N VAL A 23 -24.63 32.03 21.67
CA VAL A 23 -24.56 32.04 20.20
C VAL A 23 -23.41 31.14 19.70
N GLY A 24 -22.30 31.08 20.45
CA GLY A 24 -21.14 30.23 20.12
C GLY A 24 -21.44 28.71 20.17
N ASN A 25 -22.28 28.27 21.11
CA ASN A 25 -22.62 26.84 21.27
C ASN A 25 -23.59 26.31 20.20
N LEU A 26 -24.41 27.17 19.59
CA LEU A 26 -25.28 26.75 18.46
C LEU A 26 -24.48 26.64 17.15
N GLY A 27 -23.50 27.52 16.94
CA GLY A 27 -22.63 27.48 15.76
C GLY A 27 -21.68 26.26 15.74
N GLY A 28 -21.19 25.82 16.91
CA GLY A 28 -20.33 24.65 17.05
C GLY A 28 -21.03 23.34 16.64
N ASN A 29 -22.24 23.11 17.15
CA ASN A 29 -23.00 21.87 16.90
C ASN A 29 -23.44 21.72 15.44
N ILE A 30 -23.78 22.83 14.75
CA ILE A 30 -24.13 22.80 13.32
C ILE A 30 -22.90 22.49 12.47
N LYS A 31 -21.73 23.05 12.81
CA LYS A 31 -20.48 22.76 12.11
C LYS A 31 -20.05 21.31 12.29
N GLU A 32 -20.21 20.75 13.48
CA GLU A 32 -19.90 19.34 13.77
C GLU A 32 -20.84 18.38 13.01
N MET A 33 -22.13 18.73 12.90
CA MET A 33 -23.11 17.95 12.14
C MET A 33 -22.87 18.01 10.62
N VAL A 34 -22.51 19.18 10.08
CA VAL A 34 -22.15 19.33 8.66
C VAL A 34 -20.85 18.58 8.34
N ASN A 35 -19.83 18.68 9.19
CA ASN A 35 -18.58 17.93 9.02
C ASN A 35 -18.81 16.42 9.06
N SER A 36 -19.65 15.93 9.97
CA SER A 36 -19.99 14.50 10.07
C SER A 36 -20.73 14.01 8.83
N HIS A 37 -21.65 14.81 8.27
CA HIS A 37 -22.32 14.48 7.01
C HIS A 37 -21.34 14.45 5.83
N GLN A 38 -20.39 15.37 5.80
CA GLN A 38 -19.35 15.42 4.77
C GLN A 38 -18.45 14.18 4.84
N GLU A 39 -18.05 13.76 6.05
CA GLU A 39 -17.26 12.55 6.27
C GLU A 39 -17.99 11.28 5.83
N VAL A 40 -19.30 11.17 6.09
CA VAL A 40 -20.11 10.04 5.61
C VAL A 40 -20.17 9.98 4.08
N LEU A 41 -20.27 11.12 3.41
CA LEU A 41 -20.27 11.17 1.94
C LEU A 41 -18.89 10.81 1.37
N GLU A 42 -17.82 11.28 1.98
CA GLU A 42 -16.44 10.95 1.59
C GLU A 42 -16.14 9.47 1.78
N LEU A 43 -16.49 8.89 2.92
CA LEU A 43 -16.34 7.46 3.19
C LEU A 43 -17.14 6.60 2.21
N LYS A 44 -18.38 7.01 1.86
CA LYS A 44 -19.19 6.31 0.84
C LYS A 44 -18.53 6.36 -0.54
N ASN A 45 -18.00 7.52 -0.95
CA ASN A 45 -17.30 7.65 -2.22
C ASN A 45 -16.01 6.82 -2.26
N GLN A 46 -15.24 6.81 -1.17
CA GLN A 46 -14.05 5.97 -1.05
C GLN A 46 -14.41 4.48 -1.12
N ASN A 47 -15.47 4.06 -0.44
CA ASN A 47 -15.94 2.68 -0.47
C ASN A 47 -16.38 2.27 -1.88
N GLN A 48 -17.15 3.11 -2.57
CA GLN A 48 -17.54 2.86 -3.96
C GLN A 48 -16.32 2.75 -4.89
N LYS A 49 -15.32 3.61 -4.71
CA LYS A 49 -14.07 3.55 -5.47
C LYS A 49 -13.30 2.26 -5.21
N LEU A 50 -13.17 1.86 -3.95
CA LEU A 50 -12.52 0.60 -3.56
C LEU A 50 -13.26 -0.61 -4.12
N LEU A 51 -14.59 -0.63 -4.07
CA LEU A 51 -15.39 -1.69 -4.68
C LEU A 51 -15.19 -1.77 -6.20
N HIS A 52 -15.14 -0.61 -6.87
CA HIS A 52 -14.85 -0.56 -8.30
C HIS A 52 -13.45 -1.11 -8.62
N ASP A 53 -12.44 -0.70 -7.85
CA ASP A 53 -11.06 -1.16 -8.01
C ASP A 53 -10.93 -2.67 -7.75
N LEU A 54 -11.64 -3.21 -6.74
CA LEU A 54 -11.69 -4.64 -6.47
C LEU A 54 -12.30 -5.43 -7.64
N VAL A 55 -13.42 -4.95 -8.20
CA VAL A 55 -14.03 -5.58 -9.37
C VAL A 55 -13.07 -5.56 -10.55
N LYS A 56 -12.40 -4.42 -10.80
CA LYS A 56 -11.41 -4.28 -11.88
C LYS A 56 -10.23 -5.24 -11.70
N LEU A 57 -9.68 -5.33 -10.49
CA LEU A 57 -8.60 -6.26 -10.17
C LEU A 57 -9.02 -7.71 -10.40
N LYS A 58 -10.20 -8.09 -9.93
CA LYS A 58 -10.73 -9.45 -10.12
C LYS A 58 -10.92 -9.78 -11.60
N THR A 59 -11.41 -8.84 -12.40
CA THR A 59 -11.54 -9.01 -13.86
C THR A 59 -10.18 -9.20 -14.52
N LEU A 60 -9.18 -8.37 -14.16
CA LEU A 60 -7.82 -8.50 -14.67
C LEU A 60 -7.17 -9.83 -14.28
N GLU A 61 -7.41 -10.33 -13.07
CA GLU A 61 -6.94 -11.64 -12.63
C GLU A 61 -7.56 -12.78 -13.44
N ILE A 62 -8.87 -12.71 -13.71
CA ILE A 62 -9.58 -13.69 -14.53
C ILE A 62 -9.06 -13.66 -15.98
N GLU A 63 -8.90 -12.47 -16.55
CA GLU A 63 -8.34 -12.30 -17.89
C GLU A 63 -6.91 -12.82 -17.97
N ASN A 64 -6.06 -12.52 -16.99
CA ASN A 64 -4.69 -13.02 -16.93
C ASN A 64 -4.66 -14.56 -16.84
N ARG A 65 -5.54 -15.16 -16.03
CA ARG A 65 -5.68 -16.62 -15.94
C ARG A 65 -6.11 -17.21 -17.28
N ARG A 66 -7.14 -16.65 -17.91
CA ARG A 66 -7.64 -17.10 -19.22
C ARG A 66 -6.59 -16.94 -20.32
N LEU A 67 -5.85 -15.83 -20.33
CA LEU A 67 -4.73 -15.61 -21.24
C LEU A 67 -3.61 -16.64 -20.99
N SER A 68 -3.32 -16.95 -19.73
CA SER A 68 -2.34 -17.99 -19.37
C SER A 68 -2.77 -19.38 -19.86
N GLU A 69 -4.04 -19.72 -19.73
CA GLU A 69 -4.63 -20.98 -20.24
C GLU A 69 -4.59 -21.05 -21.76
N LEU A 70 -5.02 -19.98 -22.46
CA LEU A 70 -5.02 -19.90 -23.93
C LEU A 70 -3.63 -19.91 -24.54
N LEU A 71 -2.65 -19.29 -23.87
CA LEU A 71 -1.24 -19.38 -24.24
C LEU A 71 -0.62 -20.75 -23.91
N GLY A 72 -1.43 -21.71 -23.46
CA GLY A 72 -1.03 -23.10 -23.27
C GLY A 72 0.15 -23.21 -22.32
N TYR A 73 0.03 -22.61 -21.13
CA TYR A 73 1.10 -22.44 -20.14
C TYR A 73 1.96 -23.71 -19.95
N LYS A 74 3.01 -23.84 -20.76
CA LYS A 74 4.21 -24.67 -20.58
C LYS A 74 5.06 -24.22 -19.38
N ARG A 75 4.44 -23.54 -18.41
CA ARG A 75 5.07 -23.05 -17.18
C ARG A 75 4.64 -23.87 -15.97
N ASN A 76 3.81 -24.90 -16.15
CA ASN A 76 3.63 -25.95 -15.16
C ASN A 76 4.74 -27.01 -15.25
N ILE A 77 5.96 -26.55 -15.52
CA ILE A 77 7.11 -27.41 -15.29
C ILE A 77 7.43 -27.15 -13.83
N ASN A 78 6.88 -28.02 -12.98
CA ASN A 78 7.27 -28.18 -11.59
C ASN A 78 8.76 -28.60 -11.55
N ARG A 79 9.64 -27.74 -12.07
CA ARG A 79 11.08 -27.93 -11.99
C ARG A 79 11.42 -27.62 -10.55
N LYS A 80 11.90 -28.63 -9.83
CA LYS A 80 12.53 -28.43 -8.53
C LYS A 80 13.73 -27.50 -8.71
N THR A 81 13.52 -26.22 -8.44
CA THR A 81 14.57 -25.20 -8.46
C THR A 81 15.25 -25.17 -7.10
N VAL A 82 16.57 -25.26 -7.11
CA VAL A 82 17.40 -25.11 -5.91
C VAL A 82 18.04 -23.73 -5.98
N ILE A 83 17.82 -22.91 -4.95
CA ILE A 83 18.48 -21.59 -4.84
C ILE A 83 19.85 -21.80 -4.21
N ALA A 84 20.88 -21.28 -4.86
CA ALA A 84 22.27 -21.39 -4.41
C ALA A 84 22.97 -20.02 -4.46
N ARG A 85 23.94 -19.82 -3.57
CA ARG A 85 24.82 -18.65 -3.52
C ARG A 85 26.17 -18.99 -4.16
N ILE A 86 26.73 -18.04 -4.89
CA ILE A 86 28.12 -18.14 -5.37
C ILE A 86 29.07 -17.96 -4.20
N ILE A 87 29.90 -18.97 -3.93
CA ILE A 87 30.90 -18.98 -2.85
C ILE A 87 32.31 -18.71 -3.36
N ALA A 88 32.59 -19.02 -4.63
CA ALA A 88 33.89 -18.72 -5.22
C ALA A 88 33.80 -18.54 -6.74
N LYS A 89 34.75 -17.75 -7.26
CA LYS A 89 35.02 -17.58 -8.69
C LYS A 89 36.50 -17.88 -8.92
N PRO A 90 36.85 -18.99 -9.57
CA PRO A 90 38.24 -19.30 -9.86
C PRO A 90 38.91 -18.19 -10.70
N PRO A 91 40.17 -17.83 -10.41
CA PRO A 91 40.87 -16.77 -11.13
C PRO A 91 41.34 -17.18 -12.53
N GLN A 92 41.26 -18.46 -12.89
CA GLN A 92 41.78 -18.97 -14.16
C GLN A 92 40.91 -18.50 -15.34
N GLN A 93 41.55 -17.79 -16.27
CA GLN A 93 40.90 -17.10 -17.39
C GLN A 93 40.28 -18.05 -18.44
N TYR A 94 40.71 -19.31 -18.44
CA TYR A 94 40.26 -20.33 -19.42
C TYR A 94 38.93 -20.99 -19.06
N TYR A 95 38.56 -21.02 -17.77
CA TYR A 95 37.30 -21.61 -17.32
C TYR A 95 36.42 -20.53 -16.71
N LYS A 96 35.31 -20.19 -17.39
CA LYS A 96 34.28 -19.31 -16.85
C LYS A 96 33.36 -20.08 -15.89
N SER A 97 33.93 -20.64 -14.83
CA SER A 97 33.20 -21.40 -13.81
C SER A 97 32.87 -20.56 -12.58
N LEU A 98 31.81 -20.94 -11.89
CA LEU A 98 31.39 -20.38 -10.61
C LEU A 98 31.12 -21.54 -9.67
N ILE A 99 31.55 -21.41 -8.42
CA ILE A 99 31.32 -22.41 -7.38
C ILE A 99 30.17 -21.93 -6.51
N ILE A 100 29.22 -22.82 -6.24
CA ILE A 100 28.01 -22.54 -5.45
C ILE A 100 28.00 -23.36 -4.14
N ASP A 101 27.19 -22.94 -3.18
CA ASP A 101 27.01 -23.61 -1.87
C ASP A 101 26.02 -24.79 -1.89
N LYS A 102 25.71 -25.32 -3.07
CA LYS A 102 24.75 -26.42 -3.26
C LYS A 102 25.32 -27.54 -4.11
N GLY A 103 25.01 -28.77 -3.74
CA GLY A 103 25.50 -29.97 -4.42
C GLY A 103 24.47 -31.09 -4.58
N LEU A 104 24.96 -32.31 -4.78
CA LEU A 104 24.16 -33.52 -4.97
C LEU A 104 23.19 -33.77 -3.80
N GLU A 105 23.62 -33.51 -2.56
CA GLU A 105 22.80 -33.66 -1.35
C GLU A 105 21.63 -32.68 -1.30
N ASP A 106 21.75 -31.51 -1.93
CA ASP A 106 20.65 -30.55 -2.11
C ASP A 106 19.74 -30.90 -3.30
N GLY A 107 19.93 -32.08 -3.91
CA GLY A 107 19.15 -32.57 -5.04
C GLY A 107 19.56 -31.96 -6.38
N LEU A 108 20.80 -31.45 -6.52
CA LEU A 108 21.38 -31.13 -7.83
C LEU A 108 21.84 -32.39 -8.55
N SER A 109 21.85 -32.32 -9.88
CA SER A 109 22.35 -33.35 -10.79
C SER A 109 23.03 -32.65 -11.96
N ASP A 110 23.82 -33.38 -12.74
CA ASP A 110 24.47 -32.82 -13.92
C ASP A 110 23.44 -32.37 -14.98
N ASN A 111 23.86 -31.48 -15.90
CA ASN A 111 23.07 -30.94 -17.01
C ASN A 111 21.84 -30.10 -16.62
N ARG A 112 21.82 -29.51 -15.42
CA ARG A 112 20.73 -28.61 -14.99
C ARG A 112 21.02 -27.18 -15.40
N ALA A 113 20.08 -26.56 -16.10
CA ALA A 113 20.16 -25.15 -16.47
C ALA A 113 20.29 -24.26 -15.21
N VAL A 114 21.36 -23.49 -15.16
CA VAL A 114 21.67 -22.56 -14.07
C VAL A 114 21.32 -21.14 -14.51
N PHE A 115 20.49 -20.47 -13.73
CA PHE A 115 20.11 -19.08 -13.95
C PHE A 115 20.74 -18.19 -12.89
N GLY A 116 21.33 -17.08 -13.31
CA GLY A 116 21.94 -16.09 -12.45
C GLY A 116 21.12 -14.82 -12.40
N PHE A 117 21.05 -14.22 -11.22
CA PHE A 117 20.50 -12.88 -11.02
C PHE A 117 21.54 -12.00 -10.35
N TYR A 118 21.91 -10.89 -11.01
CA TYR A 118 22.88 -9.94 -10.47
C TYR A 118 22.54 -8.51 -10.89
N LYS A 119 22.46 -7.60 -9.91
CA LYS A 119 22.18 -6.16 -10.13
C LYS A 119 20.98 -5.91 -11.06
N GLY A 120 19.86 -6.61 -10.82
CA GLY A 120 18.64 -6.45 -11.62
C GLY A 120 18.68 -7.12 -13.00
N LYS A 121 19.77 -7.80 -13.36
CA LYS A 121 19.90 -8.55 -14.61
C LYS A 121 19.73 -10.04 -14.35
N PHE A 122 18.92 -10.70 -15.18
CA PHE A 122 18.69 -12.14 -15.17
C PHE A 122 19.30 -12.76 -16.44
N GLY A 123 19.96 -13.91 -16.32
CA GLY A 123 20.54 -14.61 -17.48
C GLY A 123 20.87 -16.07 -17.21
N VAL A 124 21.11 -16.83 -18.29
CA VAL A 124 21.62 -18.21 -18.22
C VAL A 124 23.12 -18.16 -17.99
N VAL A 125 23.58 -18.86 -16.97
CA VAL A 125 24.99 -18.86 -16.54
C VAL A 125 25.70 -20.15 -16.95
N GLY A 126 24.97 -21.26 -17.05
CA GLY A 126 25.52 -22.54 -17.46
C GLY A 126 24.45 -23.64 -17.52
N GLN A 127 24.90 -24.84 -17.85
CA GLN A 127 24.15 -26.10 -17.83
C GLN A 127 25.03 -27.20 -17.24
#